data_AF-A0A2T2TZ31-F1
#
_entry.id   AF-A0A2T2TZ31-F1
#
_cell.length_a   1.000
_cell.length_b   1.000
_cell.length_c   1.000
_cell.angle_alpha   90.00
_cell.angle_beta   90.00
_cell.angle_gamma   90.00
#
_symmetry.space_group_name_H-M   'P 1'
#
loop_
_entity.id
_entity.type
_entity.pdbx_description
1 polymer ?
#
loop_
_entity_poly.entity_id
_entity_poly.type
_entity_poly.pdbx_seq_one_letter_code
_entity_poly.pdbx_strand_id
1 'polypeptide(L)'
;MLVDVALPDDVLREQLRDLLLGRFHPAPPSLQSHVVDTLERAQEEREEERASTESTSEAGVGAIRSLMNRAVDTVRGDGSRRSVIGGLAVLLVLGAGTAGAFYLFSSASAPSASNSIVDLSADRADRVELSLETDTPSRASAYARHSFDRRVAVPEIDAASLQGAGRLSLRSGTDVPAFLYTDDETGSQIVALAFNYALVDRLGNQATLAPNRRTKLTANETLLSEQRGDRAILLWRQRDDILVVVAPGLRADALRTRIRP
;
A
#
# COMPACT_ATOMS: atom_id res chain seq x y z
N MET A 1 44.06 8.37 21.15
CA MET A 1 43.50 7.80 22.39
C MET A 1 42.04 8.26 22.46
N LEU A 2 41.15 7.52 21.79
CA LEU A 2 39.69 7.74 21.89
C LEU A 2 39.16 6.54 22.68
N VAL A 3 38.58 6.81 23.84
CA VAL A 3 37.94 5.80 24.68
C VAL A 3 36.48 5.74 24.23
N ASP A 4 36.12 4.63 23.59
CA ASP A 4 34.74 4.17 23.46
C ASP A 4 34.21 3.91 24.89
N VAL A 5 33.43 4.83 25.42
CA VAL A 5 32.66 4.58 26.64
C VAL A 5 31.25 4.23 26.18
N ALA A 6 31.02 2.92 25.98
CA ALA A 6 29.69 2.38 25.87
C ALA A 6 28.90 2.81 27.12
N LEU A 7 27.79 3.51 26.90
CA LEU A 7 26.90 3.92 27.99
C LEU A 7 26.44 2.65 28.73
N PRO A 8 26.54 2.57 30.07
CA PRO A 8 26.08 1.41 30.82
C PRO A 8 24.58 1.15 30.59
N ASP A 9 24.23 -0.10 30.28
CA ASP A 9 22.86 -0.51 29.89
C ASP A 9 21.80 -0.20 30.97
N ASP A 10 22.21 -0.14 32.23
CA ASP A 10 21.40 0.25 33.38
C ASP A 10 20.95 1.72 33.28
N VAL A 11 21.86 2.62 32.91
CA VAL A 11 21.56 4.05 32.73
C VAL A 11 20.65 4.25 31.51
N LEU A 12 20.89 3.50 30.44
CA LEU A 12 20.03 3.54 29.25
C LEU A 12 18.60 3.07 29.59
N ARG A 13 18.47 1.98 30.34
CA ARG A 13 17.17 1.41 30.73
C ARG A 13 16.38 2.36 31.63
N GLU A 14 17.06 3.05 32.54
CA GLU A 14 16.44 4.01 33.45
C GLU A 14 15.92 5.24 32.69
N GLN A 15 16.72 5.81 31.79
CA GLN A 15 16.27 6.93 30.95
C GLN A 15 15.15 6.55 29.98
N LEU A 16 15.19 5.34 29.42
CA LEU A 16 14.13 4.85 28.55
C LEU A 16 12.82 4.69 29.33
N ARG A 17 12.90 4.18 30.57
CA ARG A 17 11.74 4.01 31.45
C ARG A 17 11.10 5.35 31.80
N ASP A 18 11.90 6.35 32.17
CA ASP A 18 11.39 7.70 32.46
C ASP A 18 10.73 8.35 31.25
N LEU A 19 11.32 8.19 30.07
CA LEU A 19 10.77 8.71 28.82
C LEU A 19 9.44 8.02 28.46
N LEU A 20 9.36 6.70 28.64
CA LEU A 20 8.14 5.93 28.39
C LEU A 20 7.03 6.29 29.39
N LEU A 21 7.35 6.46 30.67
CA LEU A 21 6.38 6.87 31.69
C LEU A 21 5.93 8.33 31.53
N GLY A 22 6.82 9.24 31.14
CA GLY A 22 6.46 10.64 30.91
C GLY A 22 5.63 10.88 29.65
N ARG A 23 5.82 10.05 28.61
CA ARG A 23 5.18 10.25 27.29
C ARG A 23 3.93 9.40 27.07
N PHE A 24 3.86 8.22 27.68
CA PHE A 24 2.85 7.21 27.35
C PHE A 24 2.07 6.72 28.57
N HIS A 25 1.95 7.52 29.64
CA HIS A 25 1.02 7.23 30.72
C HIS A 25 -0.26 8.06 30.62
N PRO A 26 -1.46 7.42 30.69
CA PRO A 26 -1.68 5.97 30.79
C PRO A 26 -1.38 5.25 29.46
N ALA A 27 -0.92 3.99 29.56
CA ALA A 27 -0.53 3.19 28.40
C ALA A 27 -1.72 3.03 27.42
N PRO A 28 -1.53 3.26 26.11
CA PRO A 28 -2.56 3.06 25.10
C PRO A 28 -3.14 1.64 25.21
N PRO A 29 -4.47 1.47 25.11
CA PRO A 29 -5.14 0.17 25.29
C PRO A 29 -4.68 -0.89 24.29
N SER A 30 -4.18 -0.49 23.12
CA SER A 30 -3.59 -1.39 22.12
C SER A 30 -2.33 -2.10 22.64
N LEU A 31 -1.49 -1.42 23.41
CA LEU A 31 -0.28 -2.02 24.00
C LEU A 31 -0.60 -2.95 25.17
N GLN A 32 -1.67 -2.68 25.92
CA GLN A 32 -2.10 -3.53 27.02
C GLN A 32 -2.51 -4.92 26.50
N SER A 33 -3.26 -4.98 25.40
CA SER A 33 -3.66 -6.26 24.79
C SER A 33 -2.46 -7.08 24.31
N HIS A 34 -1.47 -6.45 23.68
CA HIS A 34 -0.27 -7.14 23.21
C HIS A 34 0.66 -7.59 24.35
N VAL A 35 0.78 -6.80 25.43
CA VAL A 35 1.58 -7.19 26.59
C VAL A 35 0.93 -8.35 27.33
N VAL A 36 -0.40 -8.36 27.47
CA VAL A 36 -1.13 -9.48 28.07
C VAL A 36 -0.96 -10.74 27.22
N ASP A 37 -1.14 -10.67 25.90
CA ASP A 37 -0.97 -11.81 24.99
C ASP A 37 0.47 -12.35 24.97
N THR A 38 1.46 -11.47 25.14
CA THR A 38 2.88 -11.88 25.21
C THR A 38 3.21 -12.50 26.57
N LEU A 39 2.62 -12.00 27.66
CA LEU A 39 2.80 -12.57 29.00
C LEU A 39 2.08 -13.91 29.15
N GLU A 40 0.89 -14.05 28.58
CA GLU A 40 0.12 -15.29 28.57
C GLU A 40 0.87 -16.38 27.78
N ARG A 41 1.36 -16.05 26.57
CA ARG A 41 2.21 -16.94 25.77
C ARG A 41 3.51 -17.35 26.49
N ALA A 42 4.18 -16.41 27.15
CA ALA A 42 5.40 -16.73 27.92
C ALA A 42 5.12 -17.53 29.20
N GLN A 43 3.90 -17.45 29.75
CA GLN A 43 3.47 -18.23 30.89
C GLN A 43 3.08 -19.64 30.47
N GLU A 44 2.40 -19.81 29.34
CA GLU A 44 2.13 -21.10 28.70
C GLU A 44 3.43 -21.85 28.36
N GLU A 45 4.42 -21.15 27.80
CA GLU A 45 5.75 -21.74 27.53
C GLU A 45 6.45 -22.21 28.81
N ARG A 46 6.31 -21.47 29.93
CA ARG A 46 6.84 -21.90 31.24
C ARG A 46 6.06 -23.05 31.88
N GLU A 47 4.76 -23.13 31.63
CA GLU A 47 3.91 -24.24 32.09
C GLU A 47 4.16 -25.51 31.28
N GLU A 48 4.41 -25.41 29.97
CA GLU A 48 4.86 -26.53 29.13
C GLU A 48 6.28 -26.98 29.51
N GLU A 49 7.18 -26.06 29.84
CA GLU A 49 8.55 -26.37 30.30
C GLU A 49 8.55 -26.99 31.72
N ARG A 50 7.62 -26.59 32.60
CA ARG A 50 7.39 -27.25 33.90
C ARG A 50 6.70 -28.61 33.76
N ALA A 51 5.70 -28.72 32.90
CA ALA A 51 5.00 -29.98 32.63
C ALA A 51 5.92 -31.02 32.01
N SER A 52 6.86 -30.61 31.14
CA SER A 52 7.90 -31.47 30.56
C SER A 52 9.01 -31.81 31.56
N THR A 53 9.31 -30.93 32.52
CA THR A 53 10.27 -31.22 33.61
C THR A 53 9.67 -32.18 34.67
N GLU A 54 8.38 -32.08 34.97
CA GLU A 54 7.71 -32.94 35.97
C GLU A 54 7.35 -34.33 35.40
N SER A 55 7.05 -34.42 34.11
CA SER A 55 6.78 -35.70 33.42
C SER A 55 8.05 -36.52 33.09
N THR A 56 9.25 -35.99 33.37
CA THR A 56 10.52 -36.72 33.19
C THR A 56 10.95 -37.51 34.45
N SER A 57 10.25 -37.37 35.59
CA SER A 57 10.57 -38.16 36.80
C SER A 57 9.73 -39.43 37.01
N GLU A 58 8.59 -39.62 36.32
CA GLU A 58 7.75 -40.83 36.49
C GLU A 58 7.05 -41.32 35.20
N ALA A 59 7.74 -41.31 34.05
CA ALA A 59 7.21 -41.99 32.85
C ALA A 59 8.30 -42.69 32.03
N GLY A 60 9.38 -43.10 32.69
CA GLY A 60 10.28 -44.12 32.16
C GLY A 60 9.50 -45.42 31.89
N VAL A 61 9.72 -45.98 30.70
CA VAL A 61 9.38 -47.35 30.24
C VAL A 61 8.06 -47.53 29.44
N GLY A 62 7.12 -46.59 29.40
CA GLY A 62 5.82 -46.80 28.71
C GLY A 62 5.71 -46.38 27.24
N ALA A 63 6.25 -45.22 26.86
CA ALA A 63 5.85 -44.53 25.62
C ALA A 63 6.56 -45.02 24.33
N ILE A 64 7.67 -45.75 24.45
CA ILE A 64 8.44 -46.25 23.30
C ILE A 64 7.73 -47.44 22.62
N ARG A 65 6.78 -48.11 23.31
CA ARG A 65 6.08 -49.30 22.78
C ARG A 65 4.81 -48.96 21.98
N SER A 66 4.21 -47.77 22.12
CA SER A 66 2.95 -47.43 21.42
C SER A 66 3.13 -46.79 20.03
N LEU A 67 4.34 -46.33 19.70
CA LEU A 67 4.65 -45.77 18.38
C LEU A 67 5.04 -46.83 17.33
N MET A 68 5.27 -48.10 17.73
CA MET A 68 5.58 -49.19 16.80
C MET A 68 4.35 -49.95 16.26
N ASN A 69 3.16 -49.76 16.82
CA ASN A 69 1.94 -50.48 16.39
C ASN A 69 1.02 -49.68 15.46
N ARG A 70 1.40 -48.46 15.06
CA ARG A 70 0.60 -47.61 14.15
C ARG A 70 1.27 -47.40 12.79
N ALA A 71 1.99 -48.41 12.32
CA ALA A 71 2.67 -48.43 11.02
C ALA A 71 2.32 -49.66 10.16
N VAL A 72 1.29 -50.44 10.51
CA VAL A 72 0.96 -51.72 9.84
C VAL A 72 -0.51 -51.79 9.41
N ASP A 73 -1.10 -50.71 8.89
CA ASP A 73 -2.45 -50.77 8.27
C ASP A 73 -2.59 -49.87 7.03
N THR A 74 -1.54 -49.78 6.21
CA THR A 74 -1.62 -49.15 4.88
C THR A 74 -1.05 -50.04 3.78
N VAL A 75 -1.37 -51.34 3.79
CA VAL A 75 -1.18 -52.20 2.60
C VAL A 75 -2.28 -53.27 2.53
N ARG A 76 -3.39 -52.96 1.85
CA ARG A 76 -4.15 -53.91 0.99
C ARG A 76 -5.44 -53.27 0.46
N GLY A 77 -5.59 -53.21 -0.86
CA GLY A 77 -6.85 -52.86 -1.49
C GLY A 77 -6.73 -52.47 -2.95
N ASP A 78 -6.56 -53.47 -3.80
CA ASP A 78 -6.47 -53.45 -5.25
C ASP A 78 -7.86 -53.35 -5.94
N GLY A 79 -7.90 -52.90 -7.20
CA GLY A 79 -9.01 -53.00 -8.17
C GLY A 79 -10.13 -51.94 -8.07
N SER A 80 -10.73 -51.37 -9.12
CA SER A 80 -10.91 -51.81 -10.52
C SER A 80 -11.50 -50.68 -11.39
N ARG A 81 -10.90 -50.49 -12.57
CA ARG A 81 -11.45 -50.21 -13.93
C ARG A 81 -12.85 -49.56 -14.13
N ARG A 82 -12.86 -48.62 -15.10
CA ARG A 82 -13.85 -48.31 -16.20
C ARG A 82 -14.27 -46.84 -16.19
N SER A 83 -13.78 -46.02 -17.12
CA SER A 83 -14.30 -45.81 -18.50
C SER A 83 -15.64 -45.07 -18.53
N VAL A 84 -15.63 -43.75 -18.73
CA VAL A 84 -16.57 -43.03 -19.63
C VAL A 84 -15.84 -41.81 -20.22
N ILE A 85 -15.33 -41.98 -21.43
CA ILE A 85 -15.04 -40.90 -22.39
C ILE A 85 -16.27 -40.80 -23.30
N GLY A 86 -16.69 -39.58 -23.61
CA GLY A 86 -17.32 -39.30 -24.92
C GLY A 86 -18.71 -38.69 -24.87
N GLY A 87 -18.81 -37.45 -25.37
CA GLY A 87 -20.05 -36.99 -25.99
C GLY A 87 -20.52 -35.58 -25.67
N LEU A 88 -19.71 -34.54 -25.90
CA LEU A 88 -20.27 -33.19 -26.17
C LEU A 88 -19.26 -32.24 -26.86
N ALA A 89 -18.71 -32.65 -28.01
CA ALA A 89 -17.73 -31.83 -28.75
C ALA A 89 -18.03 -31.68 -30.26
N VAL A 90 -19.22 -32.05 -30.74
CA VAL A 90 -19.50 -32.13 -32.20
C VAL A 90 -20.76 -31.38 -32.66
N LEU A 91 -21.29 -30.44 -31.87
CA LEU A 91 -22.49 -29.68 -32.27
C LEU A 91 -22.36 -28.16 -32.08
N LEU A 92 -21.20 -27.60 -32.45
CA LEU A 92 -20.98 -26.15 -32.46
C LEU A 92 -19.99 -25.70 -33.56
N VAL A 93 -20.07 -26.34 -34.74
CA VAL A 93 -19.19 -26.02 -35.90
C VAL A 93 -19.96 -25.54 -37.14
N LEU A 94 -21.30 -25.45 -37.11
CA LEU A 94 -22.08 -24.91 -38.23
C LEU A 94 -22.81 -23.63 -37.83
N GLY A 95 -22.10 -22.50 -37.87
CA GLY A 95 -22.71 -21.19 -37.63
C GLY A 95 -21.77 -19.98 -37.77
N ALA A 96 -20.60 -20.13 -38.39
CA ALA A 96 -19.63 -19.03 -38.56
C ALA A 96 -19.34 -18.82 -40.05
N GLY A 97 -20.38 -18.42 -40.79
CA GLY A 97 -20.25 -17.90 -42.15
C GLY A 97 -20.91 -16.52 -42.18
N THR A 98 -20.15 -15.53 -42.64
CA THR A 98 -20.55 -14.15 -42.99
C THR A 98 -20.77 -13.15 -41.85
N ALA A 99 -19.68 -12.67 -41.23
CA ALA A 99 -19.64 -11.33 -40.60
C ALA A 99 -18.21 -10.73 -40.53
N GLY A 100 -17.30 -11.12 -41.44
CA GLY A 100 -15.87 -10.81 -41.32
C GLY A 100 -15.33 -9.69 -42.23
N ALA A 101 -16.17 -8.87 -42.86
CA ALA A 101 -15.70 -7.89 -43.86
C ALA A 101 -15.73 -6.41 -43.41
N PHE A 102 -16.26 -6.09 -42.21
CA PHE A 102 -16.31 -4.71 -41.72
C PHE A 102 -15.36 -4.41 -40.54
N TYR A 103 -14.58 -5.40 -40.09
CA TYR A 103 -13.68 -5.27 -38.94
C TYR A 103 -12.27 -4.75 -39.28
N LEU A 104 -12.03 -4.33 -40.53
CA LEU A 104 -10.72 -3.82 -40.98
C LEU A 104 -10.63 -2.29 -41.04
N PHE A 105 -11.72 -1.55 -40.81
CA PHE A 105 -11.72 -0.07 -40.91
C PHE A 105 -12.46 0.64 -39.76
N SER A 106 -12.68 -0.02 -38.63
CA SER A 106 -13.23 0.64 -37.44
C SER A 106 -12.61 0.09 -36.17
N SER A 107 -11.28 0.16 -36.08
CA SER A 107 -10.62 0.34 -34.79
C SER A 107 -10.82 1.80 -34.35
N ALA A 108 -12.07 2.18 -34.11
CA ALA A 108 -12.33 3.22 -33.13
C ALA A 108 -11.92 2.58 -31.80
N SER A 109 -10.67 2.83 -31.40
CA SER A 109 -10.14 2.41 -30.11
C SER A 109 -11.11 2.87 -29.03
N ALA A 110 -11.94 1.96 -28.54
CA ALA A 110 -12.53 2.13 -27.23
C ALA A 110 -11.35 2.26 -26.27
N PRO A 111 -11.23 3.35 -25.49
CA PRO A 111 -10.12 3.47 -24.57
C PRO A 111 -10.23 2.30 -23.60
N SER A 112 -9.30 1.35 -23.72
CA SER A 112 -9.05 0.42 -22.63
C SER A 112 -8.66 1.32 -21.47
N ALA A 113 -9.49 1.38 -20.43
CA ALA A 113 -9.16 2.11 -19.22
C ALA A 113 -7.82 1.56 -18.74
N SER A 114 -6.74 2.27 -19.02
CA SER A 114 -5.47 1.97 -18.41
C SER A 114 -5.69 2.26 -16.94
N ASN A 115 -5.78 1.21 -16.14
CA ASN A 115 -5.90 1.31 -14.69
C ASN A 115 -4.54 1.76 -14.15
N SER A 116 -4.10 2.97 -14.49
CA SER A 116 -2.87 3.57 -13.97
C SER A 116 -3.21 4.62 -12.92
N ILE A 117 -2.28 4.83 -11.98
CA ILE A 117 -2.43 5.88 -10.97
C ILE A 117 -2.54 7.29 -11.60
N VAL A 118 -2.01 7.48 -12.81
CA VAL A 118 -2.08 8.75 -13.54
C VAL A 118 -3.51 8.97 -14.04
N ASP A 119 -4.10 7.94 -14.66
CA ASP A 119 -5.46 8.04 -15.20
C ASP A 119 -6.49 8.15 -14.06
N LEU A 120 -6.31 7.37 -12.99
CA LEU A 120 -7.11 7.49 -11.78
C LEU A 120 -7.02 8.89 -11.15
N SER A 121 -5.83 9.48 -11.10
CA SER A 121 -5.64 10.84 -10.56
C SER A 121 -6.30 11.89 -11.45
N ALA A 122 -6.13 11.78 -12.77
CA ALA A 122 -6.75 12.70 -13.73
C ALA A 122 -8.27 12.72 -13.61
N ASP A 123 -8.89 11.53 -13.53
CA ASP A 123 -10.35 11.35 -13.49
C ASP A 123 -10.98 11.78 -12.16
N ARG A 124 -10.18 11.87 -11.09
CA ARG A 124 -10.67 12.02 -9.72
C ARG A 124 -10.17 13.26 -9.00
N ALA A 125 -9.25 14.03 -9.59
CA ALA A 125 -8.74 15.26 -8.99
C ALA A 125 -9.86 16.21 -8.53
N ASP A 126 -10.94 16.34 -9.31
CA ASP A 126 -12.05 17.24 -9.01
C ASP A 126 -12.95 16.74 -7.85
N ARG A 127 -12.70 15.54 -7.33
CA ARG A 127 -13.45 14.93 -6.22
C ARG A 127 -12.69 14.99 -4.90
N VAL A 128 -11.58 15.71 -4.85
CA VAL A 128 -10.87 15.93 -3.61
C VAL A 128 -11.73 16.77 -2.67
N GLU A 129 -11.89 16.29 -1.45
CA GLU A 129 -12.60 16.99 -0.41
C GLU A 129 -11.61 17.75 0.47
N LEU A 130 -11.74 19.08 0.52
CA LEU A 130 -10.97 19.93 1.40
C LEU A 130 -11.42 19.70 2.85
N SER A 131 -10.49 19.28 3.72
CA SER A 131 -10.78 19.05 5.14
C SER A 131 -10.17 20.12 6.05
N LEU A 132 -9.06 20.73 5.61
CA LEU A 132 -8.37 21.79 6.31
C LEU A 132 -8.02 22.90 5.33
N GLU A 133 -8.64 24.06 5.50
CA GLU A 133 -8.27 25.28 4.78
C GLU A 133 -7.03 25.91 5.43
N THR A 134 -5.96 26.04 4.66
CA THR A 134 -4.70 26.65 5.10
C THR A 134 -3.79 26.93 3.91
N ASP A 135 -3.16 28.09 3.93
CA ASP A 135 -2.06 28.46 3.04
C ASP A 135 -0.68 28.02 3.55
N THR A 136 -0.63 27.40 4.73
CA THR A 136 0.61 27.14 5.45
C THR A 136 1.06 25.68 5.24
N PRO A 137 2.18 25.41 4.56
CA PRO A 137 2.62 24.04 4.26
C PRO A 137 2.84 23.16 5.50
N SER A 138 3.30 23.73 6.60
CA SER A 138 3.52 22.99 7.85
C SER A 138 2.21 22.53 8.49
N ARG A 139 1.11 23.29 8.33
CA ARG A 139 -0.23 22.88 8.80
C ARG A 139 -0.83 21.80 7.90
N ALA A 140 -0.71 21.97 6.58
CA ALA A 140 -1.16 20.96 5.61
C ALA A 140 -0.44 19.61 5.80
N SER A 141 0.88 19.62 6.00
CA SER A 141 1.64 18.39 6.32
C SER A 141 1.28 17.80 7.69
N ALA A 142 1.01 18.63 8.70
CA ALA A 142 0.52 18.15 10.00
C ALA A 142 -0.85 17.46 9.89
N TYR A 143 -1.74 17.94 9.02
CA TYR A 143 -3.00 17.25 8.71
C TYR A 143 -2.76 15.88 8.09
N ALA A 144 -1.86 15.77 7.11
CA ALA A 144 -1.52 14.47 6.52
C ALA A 144 -0.98 13.48 7.58
N ARG A 145 -0.16 13.99 8.51
CA ARG A 145 0.37 13.21 9.62
C ARG A 145 -0.71 12.75 10.60
N HIS A 146 -1.65 13.61 10.95
CA HIS A 146 -2.70 13.28 11.92
C HIS A 146 -3.77 12.36 11.31
N SER A 147 -4.20 12.64 10.07
CA SER A 147 -5.34 11.96 9.45
C SER A 147 -4.97 10.65 8.76
N PHE A 148 -3.72 10.49 8.34
CA PHE A 148 -3.26 9.32 7.59
C PHE A 148 -2.06 8.60 8.22
N ASP A 149 -1.56 9.08 9.37
CA ASP A 149 -0.29 8.62 9.96
C ASP A 149 0.90 8.68 8.98
N ARG A 150 0.91 9.70 8.12
CA ARG A 150 1.92 9.85 7.05
C ARG A 150 2.61 11.21 7.07
N ARG A 151 3.94 11.20 6.92
CA ARG A 151 4.76 12.41 6.81
C ARG A 151 4.94 12.81 5.35
N VAL A 152 3.90 13.39 4.78
CA VAL A 152 3.92 13.85 3.38
C VAL A 152 4.48 15.27 3.32
N ALA A 153 5.47 15.49 2.46
CA ALA A 153 5.95 16.82 2.14
C ALA A 153 4.96 17.51 1.20
N VAL A 154 4.60 18.75 1.52
CA VAL A 154 3.71 19.57 0.69
C VAL A 154 4.56 20.14 -0.46
N PRO A 155 4.25 19.84 -1.73
CA PRO A 155 5.05 20.34 -2.84
C PRO A 155 4.91 21.85 -2.99
N GLU A 156 6.00 22.50 -3.39
CA GLU A 156 5.98 23.90 -3.81
C GLU A 156 5.75 23.96 -5.32
N ILE A 157 4.77 24.78 -5.72
CA ILE A 157 4.39 24.98 -7.12
C ILE A 157 4.45 26.48 -7.39
N ASP A 158 5.42 26.91 -8.20
CA ASP A 158 5.58 28.31 -8.58
C ASP A 158 4.26 28.84 -9.18
N ALA A 159 3.87 30.08 -8.89
CA ALA A 159 2.61 30.72 -9.34
C ALA A 159 1.32 29.95 -8.97
N ALA A 160 1.34 29.14 -7.92
CA ALA A 160 0.14 28.52 -7.37
C ALA A 160 0.12 28.62 -5.83
N SER A 161 -0.98 29.13 -5.31
CA SER A 161 -1.18 29.33 -3.87
C SER A 161 -1.85 28.12 -3.23
N LEU A 162 -1.23 27.55 -2.20
CA LEU A 162 -1.81 26.47 -1.39
C LEU A 162 -3.13 26.98 -0.75
N GLN A 163 -4.21 26.22 -0.93
CA GLN A 163 -5.52 26.49 -0.34
C GLN A 163 -5.78 25.59 0.87
N GLY A 164 -5.19 24.40 0.89
CA GLY A 164 -5.25 23.54 2.05
C GLY A 164 -4.99 22.07 1.77
N ALA A 165 -5.41 21.25 2.72
CA ALA A 165 -5.21 19.81 2.71
C ALA A 165 -6.53 19.06 2.88
N GLY A 166 -6.59 17.89 2.27
CA GLY A 166 -7.81 17.11 2.18
C GLY A 166 -7.54 15.67 1.85
N ARG A 167 -8.58 15.01 1.35
CA ARG A 167 -8.52 13.60 0.98
C ARG A 167 -9.18 13.36 -0.36
N LEU A 168 -8.64 12.38 -1.08
CA LEU A 168 -9.35 11.73 -2.16
C LEU A 168 -9.81 10.36 -1.70
N SER A 169 -11.13 10.17 -1.61
CA SER A 169 -11.70 8.87 -1.30
C SER A 169 -11.84 8.01 -2.55
N LEU A 170 -11.18 6.85 -2.54
CA LEU A 170 -11.24 5.87 -3.61
C LEU A 170 -12.39 4.88 -3.36
N ARG A 171 -12.85 4.22 -4.43
CA ARG A 171 -13.97 3.26 -4.35
C ARG A 171 -13.69 2.06 -3.43
N SER A 172 -12.42 1.76 -3.16
CA SER A 172 -11.96 0.74 -2.21
C SER A 172 -12.15 1.15 -0.74
N GLY A 173 -12.71 2.33 -0.43
CA GLY A 173 -12.72 2.89 0.91
C GLY A 173 -11.34 3.33 1.39
N THR A 174 -10.39 3.49 0.45
CA THR A 174 -9.04 3.96 0.75
C THR A 174 -8.93 5.44 0.48
N ASP A 175 -8.46 6.19 1.47
CA ASP A 175 -8.25 7.63 1.34
C ASP A 175 -6.80 7.93 0.97
N VAL A 176 -6.61 8.89 0.06
CA VAL A 176 -5.30 9.40 -0.36
C VAL A 176 -5.16 10.84 0.13
N PRO A 177 -4.06 11.20 0.83
CA PRO A 177 -3.80 12.60 1.16
C PRO A 177 -3.73 13.46 -0.11
N ALA A 178 -4.38 14.61 -0.05
CA ALA A 178 -4.42 15.57 -1.14
C ALA A 178 -4.08 16.98 -0.64
N PHE A 179 -3.39 17.76 -1.45
CA PHE A 179 -3.17 19.19 -1.25
C PHE A 179 -3.78 19.94 -2.42
N LEU A 180 -4.54 21.00 -2.12
CA LEU A 180 -5.25 21.79 -3.11
C LEU A 180 -4.54 23.13 -3.25
N TYR A 181 -4.38 23.55 -4.49
CA TYR A 181 -3.79 24.83 -4.86
C TYR A 181 -4.73 25.54 -5.82
N THR A 182 -4.64 26.85 -5.84
CA THR A 182 -5.22 27.70 -6.88
C THR A 182 -4.09 28.21 -7.73
N ASP A 183 -4.18 28.03 -9.04
CA ASP A 183 -3.27 28.63 -10.00
C ASP A 183 -3.47 30.15 -10.02
N ASP A 184 -2.41 30.91 -9.75
CA ASP A 184 -2.51 32.36 -9.59
C ASP A 184 -2.75 33.09 -10.92
N GLU A 185 -2.43 32.46 -12.06
CA GLU A 185 -2.58 33.05 -13.40
C GLU A 185 -3.99 32.82 -13.97
N THR A 186 -4.55 31.63 -13.74
CA THR A 186 -5.80 31.18 -14.36
C THR A 186 -6.96 31.03 -13.38
N GLY A 187 -6.68 31.00 -12.07
CA GLY A 187 -7.66 30.67 -11.03
C GLY A 187 -8.06 29.19 -11.00
N SER A 188 -7.42 28.34 -11.81
CA SER A 188 -7.75 26.91 -11.91
C SER A 188 -7.26 26.14 -10.69
N GLN A 189 -8.03 25.15 -10.24
CA GLN A 189 -7.62 24.29 -9.14
C GLN A 189 -6.56 23.29 -9.59
N ILE A 190 -5.42 23.27 -8.89
CA ILE A 190 -4.37 22.27 -9.04
C ILE A 190 -4.41 21.35 -7.81
N VAL A 191 -4.26 20.04 -8.03
CA VAL A 191 -4.33 19.04 -6.97
C VAL A 191 -3.04 18.23 -6.93
N ALA A 192 -2.44 18.11 -5.75
CA ALA A 192 -1.33 17.21 -5.49
C ALA A 192 -1.80 16.02 -4.63
N LEU A 193 -1.73 14.80 -5.16
CA LEU A 193 -2.09 13.56 -4.48
C LEU A 193 -0.83 12.82 -4.03
N ALA A 194 -0.84 12.31 -2.81
CA ALA A 194 0.31 11.61 -2.24
C ALA A 194 0.06 10.10 -2.10
N PHE A 195 0.56 9.33 -3.06
CA PHE A 195 0.56 7.87 -3.01
C PHE A 195 1.81 7.34 -2.30
N ASN A 196 1.83 6.05 -1.97
CA ASN A 196 3.06 5.32 -1.64
C ASN A 196 2.98 3.93 -2.29
N TYR A 197 4.10 3.20 -2.35
CA TYR A 197 4.12 1.90 -3.03
C TYR A 197 3.15 0.89 -2.41
N ALA A 198 3.03 0.84 -1.08
CA ALA A 198 2.10 -0.06 -0.40
C ALA A 198 0.62 0.23 -0.75
N LEU A 199 0.26 1.51 -0.89
CA LEU A 199 -1.06 1.95 -1.30
C LEU A 199 -1.32 1.56 -2.75
N VAL A 200 -0.37 1.81 -3.66
CA VAL A 200 -0.51 1.43 -5.07
C VAL A 200 -0.65 -0.10 -5.20
N ASP A 201 0.17 -0.86 -4.47
CA ASP A 201 0.09 -2.33 -4.48
C ASP A 201 -1.27 -2.82 -3.92
N ARG A 202 -1.84 -2.12 -2.91
CA ARG A 202 -3.18 -2.41 -2.37
C ARG A 202 -4.31 -2.09 -3.36
N LEU A 203 -4.17 -1.05 -4.18
CA LEU A 203 -5.16 -0.72 -5.21
C LEU A 203 -5.25 -1.81 -6.27
N GLY A 204 -4.15 -2.53 -6.51
CA GLY A 204 -4.09 -3.66 -7.42
C GLY A 204 -4.67 -3.31 -8.78
N ASN A 205 -5.71 -4.03 -9.20
CA ASN A 205 -6.34 -3.82 -10.51
C ASN A 205 -7.06 -2.47 -10.66
N GLN A 206 -7.29 -1.70 -9.59
CA GLN A 206 -7.97 -0.39 -9.68
C GLN A 206 -7.03 0.71 -10.19
N ALA A 207 -5.77 0.68 -9.78
CA ALA A 207 -4.74 1.58 -10.28
C ALA A 207 -3.37 0.98 -10.01
N THR A 208 -2.58 0.86 -11.08
CA THR A 208 -1.27 0.27 -11.10
C THR A 208 -0.21 1.30 -11.46
N LEU A 209 1.03 1.00 -11.08
CA LEU A 209 2.20 1.70 -11.57
C LEU A 209 2.98 0.74 -12.46
N ALA A 210 3.06 1.06 -13.76
CA ALA A 210 3.78 0.22 -14.72
C ALA A 210 5.24 -0.01 -14.26
N PRO A 211 5.82 -1.21 -14.46
CA PRO A 211 7.16 -1.54 -13.98
C PRO A 211 8.22 -0.51 -14.39
N ASN A 212 8.18 -0.07 -15.66
CA ASN A 212 9.11 0.93 -16.18
C ASN A 212 9.02 2.28 -15.44
N ARG A 213 7.81 2.70 -15.03
CA ARG A 213 7.61 3.93 -14.24
C ARG A 213 8.09 3.74 -12.81
N ARG A 214 7.82 2.57 -12.21
CA ARG A 214 8.33 2.20 -10.89
C ARG A 214 9.86 2.28 -10.84
N THR A 215 10.55 1.77 -11.87
CA THR A 215 12.02 1.86 -11.97
C THR A 215 12.48 3.32 -12.02
N LYS A 216 11.89 4.16 -12.88
CA LYS A 216 12.26 5.58 -13.01
C LYS A 216 12.02 6.37 -11.71
N LEU A 217 10.90 6.12 -11.03
CA LEU A 217 10.59 6.75 -9.75
C LEU A 217 11.50 6.26 -8.62
N THR A 218 11.86 4.98 -8.62
CA THR A 218 12.79 4.41 -7.64
C THR A 218 14.19 5.00 -7.78
N ALA A 219 14.66 5.16 -9.02
CA ALA A 219 15.94 5.80 -9.31
C ALA A 219 15.96 7.30 -8.91
N ASN A 220 14.79 7.91 -8.71
CA ASN A 220 14.61 9.33 -8.36
C ASN A 220 15.29 10.29 -9.35
N GLU A 221 15.36 9.89 -10.62
CA GLU A 221 16.17 10.60 -11.62
C GLU A 221 15.42 11.79 -12.23
N THR A 222 14.09 11.74 -12.32
CA THR A 222 13.32 12.74 -13.08
C THR A 222 11.88 12.88 -12.62
N LEU A 223 11.35 14.11 -12.77
CA LEU A 223 9.91 14.36 -12.88
C LEU A 223 9.39 13.66 -14.15
N LEU A 224 8.38 12.82 -14.01
CA LEU A 224 7.67 12.19 -15.12
C LEU A 224 6.50 13.08 -15.50
N SER A 225 6.44 13.49 -16.77
CA SER A 225 5.46 14.44 -17.27
C SER A 225 4.53 13.76 -18.28
N GLU A 226 3.22 13.95 -18.11
CA GLU A 226 2.18 13.39 -18.97
C GLU A 226 1.09 14.41 -19.24
N GLN A 227 0.50 14.32 -20.43
CA GLN A 227 -0.67 15.10 -20.82
C GLN A 227 -1.86 14.15 -21.01
N ARG A 228 -3.00 14.47 -20.38
CA ARG A 228 -4.27 13.74 -20.54
C ARG A 228 -5.38 14.73 -20.86
N GLY A 229 -5.74 14.82 -22.14
CA GLY A 229 -6.65 15.86 -22.62
C GLY A 229 -6.10 17.25 -22.27
N ASP A 230 -6.90 18.05 -21.58
CA ASP A 230 -6.56 19.38 -21.08
C ASP A 230 -5.82 19.39 -19.73
N ARG A 231 -5.53 18.22 -19.15
CA ARG A 231 -4.86 18.09 -17.85
C ARG A 231 -3.37 17.79 -18.02
N ALA A 232 -2.53 18.63 -17.45
CA ALA A 232 -1.13 18.35 -17.20
C ALA A 232 -1.01 17.47 -15.95
N ILE A 233 -0.19 16.43 -16.03
CA ILE A 233 0.06 15.52 -14.92
C ILE A 233 1.56 15.38 -14.72
N LEU A 234 2.01 15.58 -13.49
CA LEU A 234 3.38 15.32 -13.09
C LEU A 234 3.43 14.26 -12.00
N LEU A 235 4.46 13.42 -12.08
CA LEU A 235 4.68 12.32 -11.16
C LEU A 235 6.15 12.26 -10.77
N TRP A 236 6.44 12.27 -9.47
CA TRP A 236 7.79 12.03 -8.96
C TRP A 236 7.76 11.35 -7.60
N ARG A 237 8.92 10.88 -7.18
CA ARG A 237 9.11 10.30 -5.86
C ARG A 237 9.70 11.36 -4.94
N GLN A 238 9.14 11.47 -3.74
CA GLN A 238 9.73 12.26 -2.67
C GLN A 238 9.74 11.41 -1.40
N ARG A 239 10.94 10.98 -0.98
CA ARG A 239 11.12 10.02 0.12
C ARG A 239 10.32 8.74 -0.14
N ASP A 240 9.35 8.40 0.70
CA ASP A 240 8.56 7.17 0.57
C ASP A 240 7.24 7.37 -0.19
N ASP A 241 6.99 8.62 -0.61
CA ASP A 241 5.78 9.03 -1.28
C ASP A 241 5.99 9.18 -2.79
N ILE A 242 4.91 8.95 -3.52
CA ILE A 242 4.78 9.17 -4.95
C ILE A 242 3.78 10.32 -5.10
N LEU A 243 4.27 11.50 -5.44
CA LEU A 243 3.44 12.69 -5.62
C LEU A 243 2.94 12.74 -7.06
N VAL A 244 1.61 12.83 -7.22
CA VAL A 244 0.93 13.03 -8.51
C VAL A 244 0.29 14.41 -8.48
N VAL A 245 0.76 15.35 -9.29
CA VAL A 245 0.13 16.68 -9.45
C VAL A 245 -0.70 16.68 -10.73
N VAL A 246 -1.95 17.14 -10.62
CA VAL A 246 -2.89 17.30 -11.74
C VAL A 246 -3.27 18.78 -11.84
N ALA A 247 -3.00 19.38 -12.99
CA ALA A 247 -3.33 20.77 -13.27
C ALA A 247 -4.15 20.88 -14.57
N PRO A 248 -5.45 21.26 -14.50
CA PRO A 248 -6.26 21.49 -15.69
C PRO A 248 -5.84 22.78 -16.42
N GLY A 249 -6.00 22.81 -17.73
CA GLY A 249 -5.71 23.99 -18.56
C GLY A 249 -4.21 24.27 -18.81
N LEU A 250 -3.33 23.52 -18.15
CA LEU A 250 -1.88 23.65 -18.28
C LEU A 250 -1.29 22.59 -19.21
N ARG A 251 -0.12 22.90 -19.78
CA ARG A 251 0.73 21.93 -20.48
C ARG A 251 1.69 21.26 -19.50
N ALA A 252 1.94 19.97 -19.71
CA ALA A 252 2.83 19.18 -18.85
C ALA A 252 4.24 19.80 -18.70
N ASP A 253 4.80 20.36 -19.77
CA ASP A 253 6.13 21.01 -19.73
C ASP A 253 6.11 22.32 -18.93
N ALA A 254 5.03 23.11 -19.04
CA ALA A 254 4.87 24.35 -18.27
C ALA A 254 4.67 24.04 -16.77
N LEU A 255 3.90 23.00 -16.45
CA LEU A 255 3.78 22.54 -15.07
C LEU A 255 5.12 22.04 -14.54
N ARG A 256 5.91 21.33 -15.36
CA ARG A 256 7.21 20.77 -14.96
C ARG A 256 8.19 21.85 -14.52
N THR A 257 8.20 23.00 -15.20
CA THR A 257 9.07 24.12 -14.85
C THR A 257 8.72 24.80 -13.53
N ARG A 258 7.51 24.56 -13.01
CA ARG A 258 6.97 25.20 -11.79
C ARG A 258 7.15 24.34 -10.53
N ILE A 259 7.49 23.06 -10.66
CA ILE A 259 7.66 22.16 -9.50
C ILE A 259 9.11 22.11 -9.05
N ARG A 260 9.32 22.28 -7.74
CA ARG A 260 10.60 22.07 -7.06
C ARG A 260 10.52 20.79 -6.19
N PRO A 261 11.10 19.66 -6.63
CA PRO A 261 11.01 18.39 -5.91
C PRO A 261 11.91 18.31 -4.66
#